data_AF-A0A4W3IS33-F1
#
_entry.id   AF-A0A4W3IS33-F1
#
_cell.length_a   1.000
_cell.length_b   1.000
_cell.length_c   1.000
_cell.angle_alpha   90.00
_cell.angle_beta   90.00
_cell.angle_gamma   90.00
#
_symmetry.space_group_name_H-M   'P 1'
#
loop_
_entity.id
_entity.type
_entity.pdbx_description
1 polymer ?
#
loop_
_entity_poly.entity_id
_entity_poly.type
_entity_poly.pdbx_seq_one_letter_code
_entity_poly.pdbx_strand_id
1 'polypeptide(L)'
;MSGAPSGPAGTGKTETTKDLGRSLGIMVYVFNCSEQMDYKSIGNIYKGLTQTGVWGCFDEFNRISVEVLSVVAVQVKAIQDAIRNKKKRYKVIELKPSVGIFITLNPGYAGRAELPENLKALFRPCAMVIPDFELICEIMLVAEGFLDARLLARKFISLYTLCRELLSKQVLYCRD
;
A
#
# COMPACT_ATOMS: atom_id res chain seq x y z
N MET A 1 6.22 -9.62 9.76
CA MET A 1 4.80 -9.24 9.84
C MET A 1 4.37 -8.80 8.44
N SER A 2 3.17 -9.13 7.98
CA SER A 2 2.71 -8.82 6.62
C SER A 2 1.30 -8.22 6.64
N GLY A 3 1.09 -7.15 5.88
CA GLY A 3 -0.18 -6.41 5.84
C GLY A 3 -0.65 -6.14 4.42
N ALA A 4 -1.96 -5.95 4.26
CA ALA A 4 -2.59 -5.60 3.00
C ALA A 4 -3.49 -4.36 3.15
N PRO A 5 -2.93 -3.14 3.15
CA PRO A 5 -3.71 -1.92 2.98
C PRO A 5 -4.52 -1.96 1.68
N SER A 6 -5.83 -1.81 1.76
CA SER A 6 -6.74 -1.86 0.62
C SER A 6 -7.75 -0.73 0.65
N GLY A 7 -8.06 -0.14 -0.51
CA GLY A 7 -8.98 0.99 -0.61
C GLY A 7 -8.82 1.76 -1.91
N PRO A 8 -9.66 2.77 -2.18
CA PRO A 8 -9.60 3.58 -3.40
C PRO A 8 -8.22 4.18 -3.68
N ALA A 9 -7.94 4.55 -4.93
CA ALA A 9 -6.74 5.31 -5.25
C ALA A 9 -6.71 6.63 -4.44
N GLY A 10 -5.52 7.09 -4.04
CA GLY A 10 -5.36 8.32 -3.27
C GLY A 10 -5.60 8.21 -1.75
N THR A 11 -5.95 7.03 -1.21
CA THR A 11 -6.13 6.85 0.25
C THR A 11 -4.83 6.61 1.04
N GLY A 12 -3.66 6.92 0.47
CA GLY A 12 -2.38 6.90 1.19
C GLY A 12 -1.87 5.51 1.60
N LYS A 13 -2.27 4.43 0.92
CA LYS A 13 -1.88 3.04 1.26
C LYS A 13 -0.37 2.83 1.31
N THR A 14 0.33 3.29 0.28
CA THR A 14 1.77 3.12 0.12
C THR A 14 2.52 4.02 1.08
N GLU A 15 2.08 5.28 1.20
CA GLU A 15 2.59 6.29 2.10
C GLU A 15 2.50 5.84 3.56
N THR A 16 1.35 5.28 3.96
CA THR A 16 1.16 4.73 5.32
C THR A 16 2.18 3.65 5.64
N THR A 17 2.48 2.75 4.70
CA THR A 17 3.48 1.70 4.91
C THR A 17 4.90 2.28 5.02
N LYS A 18 5.23 3.27 4.18
CA LYS A 18 6.52 3.97 4.21
C LYS A 18 6.71 4.73 5.53
N ASP A 19 5.70 5.47 5.97
CA ASP A 19 5.77 6.29 7.18
C ASP A 19 5.81 5.43 8.44
N LEU A 20 5.10 4.30 8.45
CA LEU A 20 5.23 3.30 9.52
C LEU A 20 6.66 2.74 9.58
N GLY A 21 7.23 2.33 8.44
CA GLY A 21 8.60 1.84 8.39
C GLY A 21 9.60 2.90 8.85
N ARG A 22 9.47 4.15 8.37
CA ARG A 22 10.28 5.29 8.81
C ARG A 22 10.22 5.50 10.31
N SER A 23 9.03 5.45 10.90
CA SER A 23 8.81 5.61 12.35
C SER A 23 9.46 4.50 13.17
N LEU A 24 9.63 3.30 12.59
CA LEU A 24 10.29 2.16 13.21
C LEU A 24 11.79 2.07 12.87
N GLY A 25 12.34 3.02 12.10
CA GLY A 25 13.73 2.97 11.63
C GLY A 25 14.00 1.86 10.61
N ILE A 26 12.97 1.38 9.92
CA ILE A 26 13.05 0.32 8.91
C ILE A 26 12.85 0.92 7.52
N MET A 27 13.80 0.68 6.63
CA MET A 27 13.67 1.10 5.24
C MET A 27 12.58 0.29 4.53
N VAL A 28 11.71 1.00 3.79
CA VAL A 28 10.64 0.40 2.98
C VAL A 28 10.96 0.62 1.51
N TYR A 29 11.17 -0.47 0.78
CA TYR A 29 11.30 -0.43 -0.68
C TYR A 29 9.93 -0.60 -1.32
N VAL A 30 9.56 0.33 -2.19
CA VAL A 30 8.29 0.26 -2.94
C VAL A 30 8.54 -0.32 -4.32
N PHE A 31 7.77 -1.33 -4.69
CA PHE A 31 7.80 -1.97 -6.01
C PHE A 31 6.44 -1.76 -6.66
N ASN A 32 6.40 -1.01 -7.76
CA ASN A 32 5.17 -0.84 -8.54
C ASN A 32 4.93 -2.09 -9.38
N CYS A 33 3.82 -2.77 -9.14
CA CYS A 33 3.51 -4.04 -9.80
C CYS A 33 2.87 -3.84 -11.18
N SER A 34 3.22 -4.75 -12.09
CA SER A 34 2.70 -4.78 -13.46
C SER A 34 2.45 -6.22 -13.90
N GLU A 35 1.62 -6.41 -14.93
CA GLU A 35 1.33 -7.73 -15.51
C GLU A 35 2.58 -8.46 -16.04
N GLN A 36 3.63 -7.71 -16.39
CA GLN A 36 4.90 -8.21 -16.90
C GLN A 36 5.82 -8.80 -15.82
N MET A 37 5.46 -8.68 -14.54
CA MET A 37 6.29 -9.23 -13.46
C MET A 37 6.21 -10.75 -13.43
N ASP A 38 7.37 -11.41 -13.38
CA ASP A 38 7.46 -12.86 -13.26
C ASP A 38 7.75 -13.31 -11.81
N TYR A 39 7.40 -14.56 -11.51
CA TYR A 39 7.61 -15.14 -10.17
C TYR A 39 9.09 -15.26 -9.79
N LYS A 40 10.01 -15.23 -10.77
CA LYS A 40 11.46 -15.31 -10.54
C LYS A 40 12.00 -13.96 -10.06
N SER A 41 11.62 -12.85 -10.69
CA SER A 41 12.02 -11.51 -10.29
C SER A 41 11.48 -11.19 -8.89
N ILE A 42 10.19 -11.46 -8.64
CA ILE A 42 9.59 -11.28 -7.31
C ILE A 42 10.30 -12.16 -6.28
N GLY A 43 10.61 -13.43 -6.62
CA GLY A 43 11.35 -14.31 -5.74
C GLY A 43 12.78 -13.83 -5.42
N ASN A 44 13.44 -13.16 -6.36
CA ASN A 44 14.74 -12.54 -6.12
C ASN A 44 14.64 -11.28 -5.24
N ILE A 45 13.60 -10.47 -5.42
CA ILE A 45 13.29 -9.35 -4.51
C ILE A 45 13.08 -9.87 -3.09
N TYR A 46 12.26 -10.91 -2.91
CA TYR A 46 12.03 -11.50 -1.59
C TYR A 46 13.30 -12.05 -0.93
N LYS A 47 14.22 -12.64 -1.71
CA LYS A 47 15.52 -13.05 -1.18
C LYS A 47 16.31 -11.85 -0.66
N GLY A 48 16.37 -10.76 -1.44
CA GLY A 48 17.04 -9.52 -1.03
C GLY A 48 16.44 -8.93 0.25
N LEU A 49 15.11 -8.80 0.31
CA LEU A 49 14.40 -8.32 1.51
C LEU A 49 14.65 -9.21 2.73
N THR A 50 14.64 -10.53 2.54
CA THR A 50 14.87 -11.51 3.60
C THR A 50 16.29 -11.43 4.18
N GLN A 51 17.30 -11.25 3.32
CA GLN A 51 18.70 -11.16 3.72
C GLN A 51 19.03 -9.82 4.39
N THR A 52 18.38 -8.75 3.95
CA THR A 52 18.60 -7.39 4.50
C THR A 52 17.76 -7.14 5.75
N GLY A 53 16.60 -7.78 5.88
CA GLY A 53 15.67 -7.61 7.01
C GLY A 53 14.83 -6.34 6.92
N VAL A 54 14.74 -5.75 5.72
CA VAL A 54 13.96 -4.53 5.44
C VAL A 54 12.54 -4.87 5.00
N TRP A 55 11.72 -3.85 4.76
CA TRP A 55 10.33 -4.04 4.32
C TRP A 55 10.19 -3.80 2.82
N GLY A 56 9.35 -4.61 2.16
CA GLY A 56 8.92 -4.41 0.79
C GLY A 56 7.43 -4.09 0.74
N CYS A 57 7.07 -3.02 0.04
CA CYS A 57 5.70 -2.63 -0.26
C CYS A 57 5.45 -2.85 -1.76
N PHE A 58 4.59 -3.79 -2.10
CA PHE A 58 4.22 -4.10 -3.47
C PHE A 58 2.95 -3.33 -3.82
N ASP A 59 3.13 -2.26 -4.57
CA ASP A 59 2.07 -1.33 -4.94
C ASP A 59 1.26 -1.88 -6.12
N GLU A 60 -0.05 -1.75 -6.05
CA GLU A 60 -0.99 -2.29 -7.04
C GLU A 60 -0.80 -3.80 -7.30
N PHE A 61 -0.63 -4.58 -6.23
CA PHE A 61 -0.28 -6.00 -6.31
C PHE A 61 -1.27 -6.84 -7.13
N ASN A 62 -2.51 -6.39 -7.22
CA ASN A 62 -3.55 -7.00 -8.05
C ASN A 62 -3.42 -6.76 -9.57
N ARG A 63 -2.34 -6.10 -10.03
CA ARG A 63 -1.94 -6.02 -11.45
C ARG A 63 -1.07 -7.19 -11.91
N ILE A 64 -0.62 -8.04 -11.00
CA ILE A 64 0.13 -9.25 -11.35
C ILE A 64 -0.86 -10.31 -11.85
N SER A 65 -0.48 -11.08 -12.86
CA SER A 65 -1.30 -12.18 -13.36
C SER A 65 -1.57 -13.23 -12.28
N VAL A 66 -2.77 -13.81 -12.30
CA VAL A 66 -3.24 -14.77 -11.28
C VAL A 66 -2.33 -16.01 -11.19
N GLU A 67 -1.77 -16.45 -12.33
CA GLU A 67 -0.82 -17.56 -12.40
C GLU A 67 0.46 -17.27 -11.61
N VAL A 68 1.01 -16.06 -11.75
CA VAL A 68 2.21 -15.63 -11.01
C VAL A 68 1.88 -15.43 -9.53
N LEU A 69 0.73 -14.84 -9.21
CA LEU A 69 0.27 -14.63 -7.83
C LEU A 69 0.19 -15.95 -7.04
N SER A 70 -0.23 -17.04 -7.70
CA SER A 70 -0.32 -18.37 -7.07
C SER A 70 1.05 -18.89 -6.63
N VAL A 71 2.10 -18.69 -7.43
CA VAL A 71 3.48 -19.05 -7.07
C VAL A 71 4.03 -18.12 -6.00
N VAL A 72 3.75 -16.83 -6.12
CA VAL A 72 4.17 -15.79 -5.15
C VAL A 72 3.58 -16.06 -3.76
N ALA A 73 2.34 -16.51 -3.67
CA ALA A 73 1.71 -16.92 -2.41
C ALA A 73 2.53 -17.97 -1.66
N VAL A 74 3.00 -19.00 -2.38
CA VAL A 74 3.83 -20.06 -1.80
C VAL A 74 5.17 -19.50 -1.30
N GLN A 75 5.77 -18.56 -2.04
CA GLN A 75 7.02 -17.92 -1.64
C GLN A 75 6.86 -17.10 -0.36
N VAL A 76 5.80 -16.29 -0.27
CA VAL A 76 5.49 -15.48 0.93
C VAL A 76 5.23 -16.38 2.13
N LYS A 77 4.39 -17.42 1.95
CA LYS A 77 4.09 -18.39 3.00
C LYS A 77 5.36 -19.06 3.52
N ALA A 78 6.26 -19.49 2.64
CA ALA A 78 7.52 -20.11 3.04
C ALA A 78 8.42 -19.18 3.87
N ILE A 79 8.40 -17.86 3.61
CA ILE A 79 9.13 -16.87 4.42
C ILE A 79 8.46 -16.72 5.78
N GLN A 80 7.13 -16.55 5.82
CA GLN A 80 6.37 -16.43 7.06
C GLN A 80 6.51 -17.67 7.97
N ASP A 81 6.46 -18.87 7.39
CA ASP A 81 6.66 -20.12 8.11
C ASP A 81 8.08 -20.25 8.64
N ALA A 82 9.09 -19.80 7.88
CA ALA A 82 10.47 -19.78 8.35
C ALA A 82 10.66 -18.83 9.55
N ILE A 83 10.03 -17.66 9.53
CA ILE A 83 10.04 -16.71 10.65
C ILE A 83 9.30 -17.30 11.86
N ARG A 84 8.11 -17.87 11.65
CA ARG A 84 7.28 -18.48 12.71
C ARG A 84 8.01 -19.61 13.42
N ASN A 85 8.72 -20.45 12.66
CA ASN A 85 9.53 -21.56 13.18
C ASN A 85 10.92 -21.12 13.65
N LYS A 86 11.21 -19.80 13.71
CA LYS A 86 12.50 -19.23 14.14
C LYS A 86 13.70 -19.84 13.42
N LYS A 87 13.55 -20.17 12.13
CA LYS A 87 14.65 -20.69 11.32
C LYS A 87 15.70 -19.60 11.13
N LYS A 88 16.98 -19.98 11.11
CA LYS A 88 18.09 -19.05 10.84
C LYS A 88 18.29 -18.77 9.34
N ARG A 89 17.74 -19.63 8.47
CA ARG A 89 17.91 -19.56 7.02
C ARG A 89 16.59 -19.76 6.30
N TYR A 90 16.42 -19.04 5.21
CA TYR A 90 15.38 -19.25 4.21
C TYR A 90 16.08 -19.70 2.92
N LYS A 91 15.84 -20.93 2.47
CA LYS A 91 16.64 -21.56 1.41
C LYS A 91 18.13 -21.53 1.77
N VAL A 92 18.98 -20.95 0.91
CA VAL A 92 20.44 -20.86 1.07
C VAL A 92 20.88 -19.51 1.68
N ILE A 93 19.94 -18.60 1.95
CA ILE A 93 20.25 -17.26 2.48
C ILE A 93 19.92 -17.15 3.97
N GLU A 94 20.61 -16.23 4.65
CA GLU A 94 20.30 -15.84 6.02
C GLU A 94 18.91 -15.19 6.09
N LEU A 95 18.14 -15.55 7.11
CA LEU A 95 16.81 -15.00 7.35
C LEU A 95 16.88 -14.00 8.51
N LYS A 96 16.62 -12.72 8.22
CA LYS A 96 16.41 -11.72 9.25
C LYS A 96 14.92 -11.61 9.60
N PRO A 97 14.52 -11.81 10.87
CA PRO A 97 13.12 -11.86 11.26
C PRO A 97 12.40 -10.50 11.16
N SER A 98 13.14 -9.40 10.98
CA SER A 98 12.60 -8.05 10.79
C SER A 98 11.95 -7.84 9.42
N VAL A 99 12.15 -8.76 8.47
CA VAL A 99 11.57 -8.67 7.13
C VAL A 99 10.04 -8.53 7.17
N GLY A 100 9.54 -7.61 6.34
CA GLY A 100 8.12 -7.32 6.19
C GLY A 100 7.73 -7.31 4.72
N ILE A 101 6.60 -7.93 4.40
CA ILE A 101 6.04 -7.92 3.04
C ILE A 101 4.64 -7.33 3.13
N PHE A 102 4.45 -6.20 2.46
CA PHE A 102 3.21 -5.46 2.40
C PHE A 102 2.72 -5.39 0.96
N ILE A 103 1.40 -5.44 0.78
CA ILE A 103 0.77 -5.34 -0.54
C ILE A 103 -0.29 -4.24 -0.50
N THR A 104 -0.43 -3.47 -1.56
CA THR A 104 -1.56 -2.54 -1.70
C THR A 104 -2.56 -3.04 -2.72
N LEU A 105 -3.84 -2.80 -2.45
CA LEU A 105 -4.94 -3.23 -3.33
C LEU A 105 -5.88 -2.07 -3.60
N ASN A 106 -6.17 -1.81 -4.87
CA ASN A 106 -7.29 -0.95 -5.28
C ASN A 106 -8.40 -1.86 -5.80
N PRO A 107 -9.41 -2.20 -4.99
CA PRO A 107 -10.58 -2.93 -5.46
C PRO A 107 -11.42 -2.09 -6.43
N GLY A 108 -12.09 -2.72 -7.40
CA GLY A 108 -13.07 -2.07 -8.27
C GLY A 108 -12.51 -1.29 -9.46
N TYR A 109 -11.19 -1.23 -9.65
CA TYR A 109 -10.58 -0.61 -10.82
C TYR A 109 -10.53 -1.60 -11.99
N ALA A 110 -10.89 -1.17 -13.20
CA ALA A 110 -10.87 -2.00 -14.40
C ALA A 110 -9.46 -2.58 -14.67
N GLY A 111 -9.40 -3.84 -15.09
CA GLY A 111 -8.14 -4.54 -15.39
C GLY A 111 -7.38 -5.06 -14.16
N ARG A 112 -8.01 -5.14 -12.98
CA ARG A 112 -7.39 -5.70 -11.78
C ARG A 112 -7.99 -7.03 -11.38
N ALA A 113 -7.14 -8.01 -11.08
CA ALA A 113 -7.57 -9.32 -10.64
C ALA A 113 -8.04 -9.30 -9.17
N GLU A 114 -9.03 -10.12 -8.84
CA GLU A 114 -9.23 -10.46 -7.42
C GLU A 114 -8.11 -11.36 -6.95
N LEU A 115 -7.62 -11.09 -5.73
CA LEU A 115 -6.63 -11.97 -5.12
C LEU A 115 -7.28 -13.32 -4.77
N PRO A 116 -6.61 -14.45 -5.05
CA PRO A 116 -7.00 -15.75 -4.53
C PRO A 116 -7.14 -15.76 -2.99
N GLU A 117 -8.12 -16.49 -2.45
CA GLU A 117 -8.39 -16.53 -0.99
C GLU A 117 -7.20 -17.04 -0.17
N ASN A 118 -6.48 -18.03 -0.69
CA ASN A 118 -5.26 -18.54 -0.06
C ASN A 118 -4.18 -17.46 0.10
N LEU A 119 -4.10 -16.51 -0.83
CA LEU A 119 -3.17 -15.39 -0.80
C LEU A 119 -3.67 -14.32 0.17
N LYS A 120 -4.97 -13.97 0.15
CA LYS A 120 -5.57 -13.03 1.13
C LYS A 120 -5.30 -13.49 2.56
N ALA A 121 -5.41 -14.79 2.84
CA ALA A 121 -5.15 -15.37 4.16
C ALA A 121 -3.70 -15.19 4.67
N LEU A 122 -2.72 -14.91 3.78
CA LEU A 122 -1.33 -14.67 4.18
C LEU A 122 -1.09 -13.24 4.68
N PHE A 123 -2.01 -12.32 4.42
CA PHE A 123 -1.86 -10.91 4.78
C PHE A 123 -2.95 -10.48 5.75
N ARG A 124 -2.58 -9.62 6.71
CA ARG A 124 -3.58 -8.98 7.55
C ARG A 124 -4.26 -7.86 6.76
N PRO A 125 -5.58 -7.92 6.50
CA PRO A 125 -6.27 -6.86 5.76
C PRO A 125 -6.31 -5.57 6.58
N CYS A 126 -6.19 -4.43 5.90
CA CYS A 126 -6.39 -3.11 6.50
C CYS A 126 -7.14 -2.22 5.51
N ALA A 127 -8.38 -1.88 5.81
CA ALA A 127 -9.19 -1.03 4.94
C ALA A 127 -8.80 0.44 5.13
N MET A 128 -8.29 1.06 4.06
CA MET A 128 -7.98 2.48 3.99
C MET A 128 -9.20 3.21 3.42
N VAL A 129 -9.84 4.01 4.27
CA VAL A 129 -11.04 4.78 3.94
C VAL A 129 -10.67 6.17 3.41
N ILE A 130 -11.67 6.88 2.90
CA ILE A 130 -11.54 8.27 2.47
C ILE A 130 -11.01 9.10 3.66
N PRO A 131 -9.94 9.88 3.48
CA PRO A 131 -9.36 10.67 4.56
C PRO A 131 -10.25 11.86 4.93
N ASP A 132 -10.01 12.42 6.12
CA ASP A 132 -10.61 13.68 6.52
C ASP A 132 -9.89 14.85 5.82
N PHE A 133 -10.45 15.28 4.69
CA PHE A 133 -9.89 16.38 3.89
C PHE A 133 -9.96 17.74 4.60
N GLU A 134 -10.92 17.96 5.51
CA GLU A 134 -10.97 19.21 6.29
C GLU A 134 -9.76 19.29 7.22
N LEU A 135 -9.49 18.21 7.96
CA LEU A 135 -8.32 18.13 8.84
C LEU A 135 -7.00 18.24 8.07
N ILE A 136 -6.88 17.55 6.93
CA ILE A 136 -5.69 17.65 6.08
C ILE A 136 -5.50 19.09 5.59
N CYS A 137 -6.56 19.72 5.09
CA CYS A 137 -6.52 21.11 4.62
C CYS A 137 -6.13 22.07 5.76
N GLU A 138 -6.67 21.88 6.96
CA GLU A 138 -6.30 22.65 8.15
C GLU A 138 -4.80 22.51 8.45
N ILE A 139 -4.27 21.29 8.51
CA ILE A 139 -2.84 21.04 8.77
C ILE A 139 -1.95 21.70 7.71
N MET A 140 -2.33 21.61 6.43
CA MET A 140 -1.61 22.25 5.33
C MET A 140 -1.61 23.77 5.46
N LEU A 141 -2.75 24.37 5.80
CA LEU A 141 -2.86 25.82 6.01
C LEU A 141 -2.05 26.27 7.23
N VAL A 142 -2.02 25.50 8.32
CA VAL A 142 -1.15 25.80 9.47
C VAL A 142 0.33 25.75 9.05
N ALA A 143 0.73 24.77 8.25
CA ALA A 143 2.11 24.64 7.77
C ALA A 143 2.58 25.83 6.91
N GLU A 144 1.67 26.45 6.17
CA GLU A 144 1.91 27.67 5.38
C GLU A 144 1.82 28.97 6.22
N GLY A 145 1.50 28.87 7.52
CA GLY A 145 1.49 30.01 8.45
C GLY A 145 0.15 30.74 8.59
N PHE A 146 -0.96 30.16 8.12
CA PHE A 146 -2.29 30.75 8.30
C PHE A 146 -2.76 30.62 9.76
N LEU A 147 -3.13 31.74 10.39
CA LEU A 147 -3.62 31.77 11.77
C LEU A 147 -5.04 31.19 11.91
N ASP A 148 -5.94 31.53 10.97
CA ASP A 148 -7.33 31.07 10.95
C ASP A 148 -7.54 29.81 10.09
N ALA A 149 -6.54 28.92 10.05
CA ALA A 149 -6.49 27.74 9.19
C ALA A 149 -7.75 26.88 9.26
N ARG A 150 -8.30 26.64 10.46
CA ARG A 150 -9.51 25.85 10.66
C ARG A 150 -10.75 26.44 9.97
N LEU A 151 -10.92 27.76 10.06
CA LEU A 151 -12.04 28.45 9.42
C LEU A 151 -11.88 28.43 7.90
N LEU A 152 -10.65 28.63 7.42
CA LEU A 152 -10.32 28.59 6.00
C LEU A 152 -10.51 27.19 5.39
N ALA A 153 -10.07 26.13 6.08
CA ALA A 153 -10.26 24.75 5.66
C ALA A 153 -11.73 24.41 5.45
N ARG A 154 -12.60 24.73 6.43
CA ARG A 154 -14.06 24.55 6.30
C ARG A 154 -14.65 25.24 5.08
N LYS A 155 -14.27 26.50 4.87
CA LYS A 155 -14.74 27.29 3.72
C LYS A 155 -14.27 26.65 2.41
N PHE A 156 -13.03 26.19 2.36
CA PHE A 156 -12.45 25.55 1.19
C PHE A 156 -13.17 24.23 0.87
N ILE A 157 -13.35 23.35 1.85
CA ILE A 157 -14.09 22.09 1.67
C ILE A 157 -15.54 22.36 1.27
N SER A 158 -16.21 23.32 1.89
CA SER A 158 -17.58 23.71 1.51
C SER A 158 -17.65 24.21 0.07
N LEU A 159 -16.69 25.06 -0.35
CA LEU A 159 -16.63 25.58 -1.72
C LEU A 159 -16.47 24.44 -2.73
N TYR A 160 -15.52 23.53 -2.55
CA TYR A 160 -15.31 22.43 -3.48
C TYR A 160 -16.48 21.44 -3.49
N THR A 161 -17.12 21.22 -2.34
CA THR A 161 -18.36 20.42 -2.26
C THR A 161 -19.47 21.05 -3.08
N LEU A 162 -19.70 22.37 -2.94
CA LEU A 162 -20.69 23.10 -3.73
C LEU A 162 -20.32 23.12 -5.22
N CYS A 163 -19.05 23.31 -5.58
CA CYS A 163 -18.61 23.26 -6.97
C CYS A 163 -18.89 21.88 -7.60
N ARG A 164 -18.69 20.79 -6.85
CA ARG A 164 -18.99 19.43 -7.30
C ARG A 164 -20.49 19.22 -7.53
N GLU A 165 -21.34 19.81 -6.69
CA GLU A 165 -22.79 19.64 -6.75
C GLU A 165 -23.46 20.55 -7.78
N LEU A 166 -23.01 21.80 -7.88
CA LEU A 166 -23.70 22.85 -8.63
C LEU A 166 -23.14 23.09 -10.04
N LEU A 167 -21.85 22.81 -10.28
CA LEU A 167 -21.28 23.03 -11.61
C LEU A 167 -21.72 21.93 -12.59
N SER A 168 -21.72 22.25 -13.89
CA SER A 168 -21.97 21.27 -14.94
C SER A 168 -20.88 20.19 -14.97
N LYS A 169 -21.27 18.95 -15.28
CA LYS A 169 -20.33 17.83 -15.43
C LYS A 169 -19.54 18.03 -16.73
N GLN A 170 -18.23 18.18 -16.62
CA GLN A 170 -17.29 18.33 -17.74
C GLN A 170 -16.16 17.32 -17.57
N VAL A 171 -15.64 16.80 -18.69
CA VAL A 171 -14.57 15.77 -18.69
C VAL A 171 -13.27 16.28 -18.06
N LEU A 172 -13.03 17.59 -18.12
CA LEU A 172 -11.83 18.23 -17.57
C LEU A 172 -11.90 18.54 -16.07
N TYR A 173 -13.08 18.45 -15.45
CA TYR A 173 -13.22 18.74 -14.02
C TYR A 173 -12.98 17.48 -13.19
N CYS A 174 -11.88 17.46 -12.43
CA CYS A 174 -11.64 16.43 -11.43
C CYS A 174 -12.62 16.60 -10.27
N ARG A 175 -13.45 15.57 -10.02
CA ARG A 175 -14.46 15.53 -8.95
C ARG A 175 -14.24 14.38 -7.95
N ASP A 176 -13.20 13.59 -8.18
CA ASP A 176 -12.84 12.37 -7.43
C ASP A 176 -11.67 12.62 -6.47
#